data_AF-A0A5B2YYP5-F1
#
_entry.id   AF-A0A5B2YYP5-F1
#
_cell.length_a   1.000
_cell.length_b   1.000
_cell.length_c   1.000
_cell.angle_alpha   90.00
_cell.angle_beta   90.00
_cell.angle_gamma   90.00
#
_symmetry.space_group_name_H-M   'P 1'
#
loop_
_entity.id
_entity.type
_entity.pdbx_description
1 polymer ?
#
loop_
_entity_poly.entity_id
_entity_poly.type
_entity_poly.pdbx_seq_one_letter_code
_entity_poly.pdbx_strand_id
1 'polypeptide(L)'
;MQPSDLEDDLRYRSKLIEECNHLLKSFDNGTYLVSWNGVLPGEKNQMKNHGARKIGIKVDSLIYYGKFIHPWKPYVVKKIRIEGKDFSWLKTWKTEQIASLLREIKSLNSEIN
;
A
#
# COMPACT_ATOMS: atom_id res chain seq x y z
N MET A 1 26.81 11.24 -14.23
CA MET A 1 26.23 10.79 -12.94
C MET A 1 27.39 10.26 -12.13
N GLN A 2 27.72 10.91 -11.01
CA GLN A 2 28.84 10.46 -10.17
C GLN A 2 28.42 9.20 -9.39
N PRO A 3 29.34 8.29 -9.03
CA PRO A 3 29.01 7.06 -8.30
C PRO A 3 28.28 7.32 -6.97
N SER A 4 28.55 8.45 -6.32
CA SER A 4 27.87 8.91 -5.10
C SER A 4 26.38 9.20 -5.31
N ASP A 5 25.99 9.75 -6.46
CA ASP A 5 24.59 10.08 -6.76
C ASP A 5 23.72 8.82 -6.92
N LEU A 6 24.33 7.71 -7.35
CA LEU A 6 23.65 6.42 -7.51
C LEU A 6 23.44 5.73 -6.17
N GLU A 7 24.43 5.75 -5.27
CA GLU A 7 24.27 5.20 -3.92
C GLU A 7 23.24 5.96 -3.11
N ASP A 8 23.19 7.29 -3.24
CA ASP A 8 22.20 8.13 -2.56
C ASP A 8 20.77 7.90 -3.10
N ASP A 9 20.59 7.74 -4.41
CA ASP A 9 19.29 7.38 -5.01
C ASP A 9 18.82 5.99 -4.57
N LEU A 10 19.72 4.99 -4.52
CA LEU A 10 19.39 3.65 -4.03
C LEU A 10 19.01 3.65 -2.54
N ARG A 11 19.72 4.45 -1.73
CA ARG A 11 19.41 4.63 -0.30
C ARG A 11 18.05 5.30 -0.12
N TYR A 12 17.77 6.37 -0.87
CA TYR A 12 16.49 7.05 -0.84
C TYR A 12 15.32 6.14 -1.23
N ARG A 13 15.47 5.37 -2.32
CA ARG A 13 14.45 4.40 -2.75
C ARG A 13 14.21 3.30 -1.72
N SER A 14 15.26 2.81 -1.06
CA SER A 14 15.14 1.81 0.00
C SER A 14 14.33 2.36 1.18
N LYS A 15 14.61 3.58 1.60
CA LYS A 15 13.85 4.25 2.68
C LYS A 15 12.37 4.39 2.34
N LEU A 16 12.03 4.81 1.12
CA LEU A 16 10.63 4.89 0.67
C LEU A 16 9.92 3.53 0.70
N ILE A 17 10.61 2.47 0.26
CA ILE A 17 10.07 1.11 0.30
C ILE A 17 9.82 0.67 1.75
N GLU A 18 10.72 0.97 2.69
CA GLU A 18 10.55 0.67 4.11
C GLU A 18 9.36 1.42 4.72
N GLU A 19 9.20 2.71 4.43
CA GLU A 19 8.05 3.51 4.88
C GLU A 19 6.72 2.94 4.36
N CYS A 20 6.66 2.60 3.07
CA CYS A 20 5.50 1.93 2.48
C CYS A 20 5.20 0.60 3.19
N ASN A 21 6.22 -0.22 3.44
CA ASN A 21 6.06 -1.49 4.15
C ASN A 21 5.53 -1.30 5.58
N HIS A 22 6.02 -0.28 6.30
CA HIS A 22 5.55 0.04 7.64
C HIS A 22 4.06 0.44 7.66
N LEU A 23 3.65 1.29 6.71
CA LEU A 23 2.25 1.67 6.55
C LEU A 23 1.37 0.45 6.23
N LEU A 24 1.81 -0.42 5.32
CA LEU A 24 1.08 -1.65 4.99
C LEU A 24 0.86 -2.56 6.20
N LYS A 25 1.87 -2.75 7.05
CA LYS A 25 1.74 -3.54 8.28
C LYS A 25 0.66 -3.00 9.22
N SER A 26 0.35 -1.71 9.16
CA SER A 26 -0.66 -1.06 9.99
C SER A 26 -2.09 -1.28 9.53
N PHE A 27 -2.32 -1.89 8.35
CA PHE A 27 -3.66 -2.27 7.93
C PHE A 27 -4.08 -3.54 8.65
N ASP A 28 -5.28 -3.53 9.20
CA ASP A 28 -5.93 -4.76 9.61
C ASP A 28 -6.36 -5.59 8.39
N ASN A 29 -6.58 -6.89 8.61
CA ASN A 29 -7.16 -7.72 7.58
C ASN A 29 -8.67 -7.47 7.53
N GLY A 30 -9.23 -7.35 6.34
CA GLY A 30 -10.65 -7.09 6.22
C GLY A 30 -11.09 -6.65 4.85
N THR A 31 -12.39 -6.44 4.72
CA THR A 31 -13.00 -5.77 3.58
C THR A 31 -13.60 -4.46 4.06
N TYR A 32 -13.19 -3.36 3.44
CA TYR A 32 -13.54 -1.99 3.80
C TYR A 32 -14.30 -1.35 2.65
N LEU A 33 -15.35 -0.61 2.96
CA LEU A 33 -16.08 0.21 2.00
C LEU A 33 -15.75 1.68 2.29
N VAL A 34 -14.70 2.18 1.64
CA VAL A 34 -14.19 3.54 1.87
C VAL A 34 -14.67 4.51 0.81
N SER A 35 -14.97 5.73 1.22
CA SER A 35 -15.13 6.86 0.31
C SER A 35 -13.74 7.44 -0.02
N TRP A 36 -12.88 6.61 -0.60
CA TRP A 36 -11.50 7.01 -0.91
C TRP A 36 -11.43 7.59 -2.31
N ASN A 37 -11.12 8.88 -2.39
CA ASN A 37 -10.96 9.62 -3.65
C ASN A 37 -9.61 9.37 -4.32
N GLY A 38 -8.90 8.33 -3.89
CA GLY A 38 -7.46 8.20 -4.01
C GLY A 38 -6.96 7.93 -5.42
N VAL A 39 -5.70 8.34 -5.63
CA VAL A 39 -4.93 8.05 -6.84
C VAL A 39 -4.53 6.59 -6.82
N LEU A 40 -4.97 5.83 -7.82
CA LEU A 40 -4.61 4.42 -7.95
C LEU A 40 -3.11 4.25 -8.27
N PRO A 41 -2.48 3.14 -7.87
CA PRO A 41 -1.08 2.84 -8.16
C PRO A 41 -0.87 2.76 -9.68
N GLY A 42 0.14 3.48 -10.20
CA GLY A 42 0.47 3.46 -11.62
C GLY A 42 -0.44 4.27 -12.56
N GLU A 43 -1.56 4.84 -12.09
CA GLU A 43 -2.33 5.79 -12.91
C GLU A 43 -1.67 7.18 -12.83
N LYS A 44 -1.04 7.59 -13.92
CA LYS A 44 -0.10 8.73 -13.98
C LYS A 44 -0.73 10.08 -13.58
N ASN A 45 -2.05 10.25 -13.65
CA ASN A 45 -2.77 11.49 -13.29
C ASN A 45 -4.29 11.32 -13.48
N GLN A 46 -4.91 10.29 -12.91
CA GLN A 46 -6.37 10.30 -12.80
C GLN A 46 -6.77 10.10 -11.35
N MET A 47 -6.97 11.23 -10.65
CA MET A 47 -8.08 11.30 -9.70
C MET A 47 -9.34 10.99 -10.53
N LYS A 48 -9.68 9.71 -10.66
CA LYS A 48 -11.08 9.39 -10.96
C LYS A 48 -11.80 9.89 -9.74
N ASN A 49 -12.50 11.01 -9.90
CA ASN A 49 -13.44 11.51 -8.93
C ASN A 49 -14.45 10.39 -8.70
N HIS A 50 -14.15 9.51 -7.75
CA HIS A 50 -15.11 8.59 -7.16
C HIS A 50 -16.02 9.37 -6.20
N GLY A 51 -16.40 10.59 -6.61
CA GLY A 51 -17.30 11.46 -5.89
C GLY A 51 -18.54 10.66 -5.55
N ALA A 52 -18.76 10.51 -4.25
CA ALA A 52 -19.84 9.76 -3.60
C ALA A 52 -19.86 8.22 -3.72
N ARG A 53 -18.95 7.57 -4.47
CA ARG A 53 -18.96 6.09 -4.56
C ARG A 53 -17.99 5.48 -3.55
N LYS A 54 -18.55 4.73 -2.59
CA LYS A 54 -17.75 3.83 -1.75
C LYS A 54 -17.10 2.76 -2.62
N ILE A 55 -15.80 2.60 -2.48
CA ILE A 55 -15.03 1.55 -3.15
C ILE A 55 -14.74 0.41 -2.17
N GLY A 56 -14.87 -0.82 -2.66
CA GLY A 56 -14.54 -2.03 -1.93
C GLY A 56 -13.03 -2.27 -1.94
N ILE A 57 -12.43 -2.20 -0.77
CA ILE A 57 -11.02 -2.50 -0.57
C ILE A 57 -10.89 -3.72 0.31
N LYS A 58 -10.24 -4.75 -0.21
CA LYS A 58 -9.92 -5.96 0.54
C LYS A 58 -8.44 -5.98 0.84
N VAL A 59 -8.10 -6.05 2.13
CA VAL A 59 -6.74 -6.22 2.61
C VAL A 59 -6.60 -7.63 3.17
N ASP A 60 -5.81 -8.46 2.51
CA ASP A 60 -5.45 -9.78 2.98
C ASP A 60 -3.98 -9.76 3.46
N SER A 61 -3.66 -10.46 4.55
CA SER A 61 -2.26 -10.81 4.83
C SER A 61 -1.90 -12.08 4.09
N LEU A 62 -0.82 -12.03 3.33
CA LEU A 62 -0.17 -13.19 2.74
C LEU A 62 1.10 -13.49 3.54
N ILE A 63 1.25 -14.74 3.93
CA ILE A 63 2.50 -15.23 4.51
C ILE A 63 3.27 -15.88 3.38
N TYR A 64 4.37 -15.26 2.98
CA TYR A 64 5.29 -15.87 2.04
C TYR A 64 6.39 -16.59 2.81
N TYR A 65 6.72 -17.79 2.37
CA TYR A 65 7.88 -18.54 2.83
C TYR A 65 8.97 -18.43 1.77
N GLY A 66 10.17 -18.05 2.22
CA GLY A 66 11.43 -18.39 1.56
C GLY A 66 11.72 -17.85 0.16
N LYS A 67 11.05 -16.78 -0.32
CA LYS A 67 11.22 -16.38 -1.74
C LYS A 67 11.99 -15.07 -2.02
N PHE A 68 12.26 -14.20 -1.05
CA PHE A 68 12.88 -12.89 -1.37
C PHE A 68 13.96 -12.35 -0.42
N ILE A 69 14.03 -12.75 0.86
CA ILE A 69 15.02 -12.18 1.81
C ILE A 69 15.68 -13.25 2.68
N HIS A 70 14.90 -14.20 3.24
CA HIS A 70 15.43 -15.33 3.99
C HIS A 70 14.66 -16.63 3.65
N PRO A 71 15.35 -17.70 3.20
CA PRO A 71 14.70 -18.97 2.83
C PRO A 71 13.91 -19.63 3.99
N TRP A 72 14.25 -19.28 5.23
CA TRP A 72 13.83 -20.00 6.44
C TRP A 72 12.90 -19.21 7.36
N LYS A 73 12.49 -17.98 6.98
CA LYS A 73 11.60 -17.15 7.79
C LYS A 73 10.33 -16.78 7.02
N PRO A 74 9.13 -17.00 7.58
CA PRO A 74 7.92 -16.44 7.00
C PRO A 74 8.01 -14.91 7.02
N TYR A 75 7.63 -14.26 5.93
CA TYR A 75 7.44 -12.82 5.90
C TYR A 75 6.01 -12.49 5.50
N VAL A 76 5.39 -11.61 6.28
CA VAL A 76 4.02 -11.16 6.05
C VAL A 76 4.05 -10.02 5.05
N VAL A 77 3.34 -10.20 3.94
CA VAL A 77 3.08 -9.18 2.93
C VAL A 77 1.59 -8.89 2.94
N LYS A 78 1.21 -7.63 2.70
CA LYS A 78 -0.20 -7.26 2.56
C LYS A 78 -0.59 -7.29 1.09
N LYS A 79 -1.68 -8.00 0.81
CA LYS A 79 -2.34 -8.02 -0.48
C LYS A 79 -3.47 -7.00 -0.44
N ILE A 80 -3.38 -5.96 -1.26
CA ILE A 80 -4.45 -4.96 -1.39
C ILE A 80 -5.19 -5.23 -2.69
N ARG A 81 -6.50 -5.42 -2.60
CA ARG A 81 -7.40 -5.44 -3.74
C ARG A 81 -8.38 -4.29 -3.68
N ILE A 82 -8.58 -3.61 -4.80
CA ILE A 82 -9.50 -2.48 -4.92
C ILE A 82 -10.48 -2.82 -6.03
N GLU A 83 -11.78 -2.83 -5.73
CA GLU A 83 -12.85 -3.25 -6.65
C GLU A 83 -12.55 -4.63 -7.30
N GLY A 84 -11.97 -5.55 -6.53
CA GLY A 84 -11.58 -6.89 -7.00
C GLY A 84 -10.29 -6.96 -7.81
N LYS A 85 -9.66 -5.84 -8.16
CA LYS A 85 -8.36 -5.79 -8.87
C LYS A 85 -7.19 -5.83 -7.90
N ASP A 86 -6.14 -6.55 -8.26
CA ASP A 86 -4.94 -6.74 -7.44
C ASP A 86 -3.98 -5.54 -7.58
N PHE A 87 -3.66 -4.90 -6.46
CA PHE A 87 -2.73 -3.77 -6.36
C PHE A 87 -1.58 -4.04 -5.40
N SER A 88 -1.24 -5.31 -5.16
CA SER A 88 -0.26 -5.71 -4.15
C SER A 88 1.20 -5.37 -4.49
N TRP A 89 1.45 -4.82 -5.68
CA TRP A 89 2.78 -4.44 -6.13
C TRP A 89 3.19 -3.08 -5.56
N LEU A 90 3.87 -3.10 -4.42
CA LEU A 90 4.44 -1.93 -3.74
C LEU A 90 5.21 -0.95 -4.65
N LYS A 91 5.85 -1.45 -5.71
CA LYS A 91 6.66 -0.66 -6.64
C LYS A 91 5.88 0.45 -7.35
N THR A 92 4.56 0.32 -7.40
CA THR A 92 3.67 1.29 -8.07
C THR A 92 2.96 2.23 -7.09
N TRP A 93 3.15 2.05 -5.78
CA TRP A 93 2.58 2.89 -4.74
C TRP A 93 3.57 3.96 -4.27
N LYS A 94 3.08 5.18 -4.13
CA LYS A 94 3.73 6.25 -3.37
C LYS A 94 3.32 6.16 -1.90
N THR A 95 4.21 6.56 -0.98
CA THR A 95 3.97 6.56 0.47
C THR A 95 2.69 7.30 0.84
N GLU A 96 2.42 8.43 0.19
CA GLU A 96 1.26 9.28 0.46
C GLU A 96 -0.07 8.59 0.07
N GLN A 97 -0.06 7.77 -0.97
CA GLN A 97 -1.25 7.01 -1.40
C GLN A 97 -1.63 5.96 -0.34
N ILE A 98 -0.64 5.24 0.20
CA ILE A 98 -0.86 4.24 1.25
C ILE A 98 -1.30 4.93 2.54
N ALA A 99 -0.67 6.04 2.90
CA ALA A 99 -1.00 6.81 4.10
C ALA A 99 -2.43 7.39 4.06
N SER A 100 -2.83 7.94 2.90
CA SER A 100 -4.20 8.43 2.69
C SER A 100 -5.21 7.31 2.85
N LEU A 101 -4.97 6.16 2.21
CA LEU A 101 -5.87 5.02 2.31
C LEU A 101 -5.99 4.49 3.75
N LEU A 102 -4.87 4.38 4.46
CA LEU A 102 -4.84 3.94 5.85
C LEU A 102 -5.65 4.87 6.76
N ARG A 103 -5.60 6.19 6.52
CA ARG A 103 -6.37 7.17 7.28
C ARG A 103 -7.87 6.97 7.10
N GLU A 104 -8.34 6.78 5.86
CA GLU A 104 -9.75 6.54 5.57
C GLU A 104 -10.26 5.25 6.25
N ILE A 105 -9.49 4.16 6.17
CA ILE A 105 -9.86 2.89 6.81
C ILE A 105 -9.91 3.03 8.33
N LYS A 106 -8.92 3.71 8.94
CA LYS A 106 -8.92 3.93 10.38
C LYS A 106 -10.09 4.81 10.84
N SER A 107 -10.45 5.83 10.06
CA SER A 107 -11.63 6.68 10.34
C SER A 107 -12.91 5.86 10.38
N LEU A 108 -13.09 4.93 9.44
CA LEU A 108 -14.24 4.02 9.44
C LEU A 108 -14.26 3.11 10.67
N ASN A 109 -13.12 2.53 11.05
CA ASN A 109 -13.04 1.65 12.21
C ASN A 109 -13.28 2.38 13.54
N SER A 110 -12.96 3.67 13.62
CA SER A 110 -13.25 4.49 14.81
C SER A 110 -14.72 4.88 14.95
N GLU A 111 -15.50 4.90 13.86
CA GLU A 111 -16.95 5.19 13.92
C GLU A 111 -17.79 3.99 14.38
N ILE A 112 -17.19 2.79 14.42
CA ILE A 112 -17.87 1.54 14.78
C ILE A 112 -17.69 1.19 16.27
N ASN A 113 -16.86 1.94 17.01
CA ASN A 113 -16.69 1.81 18.47
C ASN A 113 -17.28 3.02 19.20
#